data_AF-A0A5K3FCC6-F1
#
_entry.id   AF-A0A5K3FCC6-F1
#
_cell.length_a   1.000
_cell.length_b   1.000
_cell.length_c   1.000
_cell.angle_alpha   90.00
_cell.angle_beta   90.00
_cell.angle_gamma   90.00
#
_symmetry.space_group_name_H-M   'P 1'
#
loop_
_entity.id
_entity.type
_entity.pdbx_description
1 polymer ?
#
loop_
_entity_poly.entity_id
_entity_poly.type
_entity_poly.pdbx_seq_one_letter_code
_entity_poly.pdbx_strand_id
1 'polypeptide(L)'
;TFIHSRLPQHEDGLIQAKAKVVLIATHADEVDCSRDGEGYLYHGGAARILQDCRRQFKYKLDIQPELHVLDVNSPNSLEMKFLRSQLLKLRDQVLLELPTVAAITEVISNRLEEWNRSQFAPIMYWPEFIHLVQTQINPLCTEAVLREVVQFHQYTGDLIVLESEEDNDLIILNPSWVLVEAVGNLFSQDSIRHARVTGSFTSDDLHFLITESDINAVVSVLTALECCTVCPASETADDDSPRQSEQRKRSIQCFYENAVAGTAIETAHNEEAQLEIPRLNLVQDLDSADWGECGDDARRTGVQFRSPGAQLLHVFPRIQCRLRKAVTRIAEDEALEASELVQWLHGSKLSFNHGLINVYLTCDEVDEAIEVKLETHRSQTLTAFNCFHDTVALVRGALDQIVPQLPV
;
A
#
# COMPACT_ATOMS: atom_id res chain seq x y z
N THR A 1 -3.34 1.53 3.15
CA THR A 1 -4.37 2.58 3.05
C THR A 1 -3.69 3.77 2.42
N PHE A 2 -4.17 4.31 1.29
CA PHE A 2 -3.58 5.57 0.79
C PHE A 2 -3.81 6.60 1.89
N ILE A 3 -2.74 7.11 2.49
CA ILE A 3 -2.73 7.99 3.67
C ILE A 3 -3.98 8.86 3.63
N HIS A 4 -4.98 8.52 4.44
CA HIS A 4 -6.28 9.15 4.40
C HIS A 4 -6.16 10.51 5.11
N SER A 5 -5.56 11.49 4.44
CA SER A 5 -5.75 12.91 4.77
C SER A 5 -7.12 13.35 4.22
N ARG A 6 -8.19 12.77 4.76
CA ARG A 6 -9.57 13.20 4.44
C ARG A 6 -10.23 13.56 5.76
N LEU A 7 -10.77 14.78 5.82
CA LEU A 7 -11.64 15.25 6.91
C LEU A 7 -12.60 14.13 7.35
N PRO A 8 -12.92 14.02 8.65
CA PRO A 8 -13.70 12.90 9.15
C PRO A 8 -15.01 12.85 8.39
N GLN A 9 -15.46 11.64 8.07
CA GLN A 9 -16.86 11.43 7.74
C GLN A 9 -17.65 11.91 8.97
N HIS A 10 -18.46 12.96 8.81
CA HIS A 10 -19.60 13.11 9.71
C HIS A 10 -20.46 11.84 9.56
N GLU A 11 -21.20 11.44 10.60
CA GLU A 11 -21.97 10.18 10.70
C GLU A 11 -22.85 9.82 9.46
N ASP A 12 -23.07 10.76 8.55
CA ASP A 12 -23.84 10.62 7.31
C ASP A 12 -23.04 10.15 6.07
N GLY A 13 -21.71 9.92 6.17
CA GLY A 13 -20.90 9.36 5.09
C GLY A 13 -20.70 10.25 3.85
N LEU A 14 -21.14 11.52 3.90
CA LEU A 14 -20.97 12.50 2.83
C LEU A 14 -19.61 13.22 2.95
N ILE A 15 -18.78 13.07 1.91
CA ILE A 15 -17.50 13.76 1.75
C ILE A 15 -17.77 15.27 1.66
N GLN A 16 -17.39 16.04 2.68
CA GLN A 16 -17.80 17.44 2.78
C GLN A 16 -16.99 18.41 1.89
N ALA A 17 -15.77 18.05 1.46
CA ALA A 17 -15.00 18.84 0.49
C ALA A 17 -14.30 17.93 -0.53
N LYS A 18 -14.58 18.14 -1.82
CA LYS A 18 -13.87 17.46 -2.91
C LYS A 18 -12.45 18.00 -3.02
N ALA A 19 -11.49 17.14 -3.32
CA ALA A 19 -10.14 17.60 -3.63
C ALA A 19 -10.18 18.58 -4.81
N LYS A 20 -9.57 19.76 -4.61
CA LYS A 20 -9.44 20.79 -5.66
C LYS A 20 -8.31 20.38 -6.59
N VAL A 21 -8.63 20.22 -7.87
CA VAL A 21 -7.70 19.71 -8.89
C VAL A 21 -7.50 20.77 -9.97
N VAL A 22 -6.24 21.08 -10.25
CA VAL A 22 -5.85 21.99 -11.33
C VAL A 22 -5.13 21.18 -12.40
N LEU A 23 -5.57 21.31 -13.65
CA LEU A 23 -4.93 20.63 -14.77
C LEU A 23 -3.89 21.56 -15.41
N ILE A 24 -2.65 21.07 -15.48
CA ILE A 24 -1.52 21.81 -16.02
C ILE A 24 -0.96 21.01 -17.20
N ALA A 25 -1.03 21.57 -18.40
CA ALA A 25 -0.35 21.06 -19.58
C ALA A 25 1.04 21.70 -19.63
N THR A 26 2.08 20.88 -19.41
CA THR A 26 3.48 21.29 -19.49
C THR A 26 4.04 21.05 -20.89
N HIS A 27 5.30 21.47 -21.12
CA HIS A 27 6.03 21.28 -22.37
C HIS A 27 5.41 21.99 -23.59
N ALA A 28 4.84 23.18 -23.38
CA ALA A 28 4.30 24.00 -24.46
C ALA A 28 5.40 24.49 -25.45
N ASP A 29 6.67 24.33 -25.10
CA ASP A 29 7.84 24.59 -25.94
C ASP A 29 8.10 23.50 -26.99
N GLU A 30 7.65 22.27 -26.76
CA GLU A 30 7.83 21.14 -27.69
C GLU A 30 6.67 20.99 -28.69
N VAL A 31 5.56 21.72 -28.47
CA VAL A 31 4.33 21.60 -29.24
C VAL A 31 3.88 22.98 -29.72
N ASP A 32 3.43 23.07 -30.98
CA ASP A 32 2.88 24.31 -31.53
C ASP A 32 1.56 24.70 -30.82
N CYS A 33 1.70 25.54 -29.80
CA CYS A 33 0.58 26.10 -29.04
C CYS A 33 0.10 27.42 -29.65
N SER A 34 -1.20 27.59 -29.76
CA SER A 34 -1.81 28.87 -30.11
C SER A 34 -1.86 29.80 -28.90
N ARG A 35 -2.00 31.10 -29.12
CA ARG A 35 -2.40 32.04 -28.05
C ARG A 35 -3.89 32.33 -28.15
N ASP A 36 -4.56 32.39 -27.01
CA ASP A 36 -5.96 32.80 -26.94
C ASP A 36 -6.10 34.33 -27.11
N GLY A 37 -7.34 34.82 -27.07
CA GLY A 37 -7.65 36.25 -27.23
C GLY A 37 -7.08 37.15 -26.12
N GLU A 38 -6.74 36.57 -24.96
CA GLU A 38 -6.14 37.26 -23.81
C GLU A 38 -4.60 37.12 -23.80
N GLY A 39 -4.04 36.40 -24.79
CA GLY A 39 -2.61 36.21 -24.97
C GLY A 39 -2.01 35.03 -24.23
N TYR A 40 -2.80 34.19 -23.55
CA TYR A 40 -2.32 32.98 -22.89
C TYR A 40 -2.13 31.83 -23.88
N LEU A 41 -1.19 30.94 -23.59
CA LEU A 41 -1.03 29.70 -24.36
C LEU A 41 -2.27 28.80 -24.26
N TYR A 42 -2.63 28.20 -25.38
CA TYR A 42 -3.80 27.36 -25.54
C TYR A 42 -3.51 26.16 -26.45
N HIS A 43 -3.98 24.99 -26.03
CA HIS A 43 -3.91 23.75 -26.79
C HIS A 43 -5.27 23.03 -26.76
N GLY A 44 -5.86 22.82 -27.95
CA GLY A 44 -7.21 22.25 -28.07
C GLY A 44 -7.33 20.82 -27.53
N GLY A 45 -6.28 20.00 -27.67
CA GLY A 45 -6.26 18.64 -27.09
C GLY A 45 -6.28 18.65 -25.56
N ALA A 46 -5.58 19.60 -24.94
CA ALA A 46 -5.55 19.74 -23.48
C ALA A 46 -6.89 20.24 -22.94
N ALA A 47 -7.54 21.17 -23.67
CA ALA A 47 -8.90 21.61 -23.36
C ALA A 47 -9.92 20.46 -23.42
N ARG A 48 -9.79 19.56 -24.41
CA ARG A 48 -10.64 18.37 -24.52
C ARG A 48 -10.44 17.41 -23.34
N ILE A 49 -9.18 17.14 -22.96
CA ILE A 49 -8.88 16.31 -21.79
C ILE A 49 -9.48 16.91 -20.52
N LEU A 50 -9.34 18.23 -20.32
CA LEU A 50 -9.96 18.92 -19.18
C LEU A 50 -11.48 18.72 -19.16
N GLN A 51 -12.15 18.85 -20.30
CA GLN A 51 -13.59 18.63 -20.39
C GLN A 51 -13.98 17.18 -20.09
N ASP A 52 -13.21 16.21 -20.59
CA ASP A 52 -13.44 14.79 -20.35
C ASP A 52 -13.22 14.42 -18.88
N CYS A 53 -12.13 14.89 -18.25
CA CYS A 53 -11.88 14.71 -16.82
C CYS A 53 -12.99 15.33 -15.96
N ARG A 54 -13.42 16.55 -16.28
CA ARG A 54 -14.51 17.23 -15.56
C ARG A 54 -15.81 16.47 -15.68
N ARG A 55 -16.11 15.88 -16.84
CA ARG A 55 -17.30 15.05 -17.05
C ARG A 55 -17.23 13.74 -16.26
N GLN A 56 -16.09 13.05 -16.33
CA GLN A 56 -15.89 11.75 -15.71
C GLN A 56 -15.85 11.82 -14.17
N PHE A 57 -15.20 12.84 -13.62
CA PHE A 57 -14.96 12.97 -12.17
C PHE A 57 -15.81 14.04 -11.50
N LYS A 58 -16.83 14.59 -12.17
CA LYS A 58 -17.70 15.68 -11.68
C LYS A 58 -18.18 15.49 -10.23
N TYR A 59 -18.51 14.26 -9.85
CA TYR A 59 -19.05 13.93 -8.54
C TYR A 59 -17.98 13.56 -7.50
N LYS A 60 -16.74 13.29 -7.94
CA LYS A 60 -15.63 12.85 -7.07
C LYS A 60 -14.62 13.97 -6.77
N LEU A 61 -14.33 14.84 -7.74
CA LEU A 61 -13.27 15.86 -7.66
C LEU A 61 -13.83 17.25 -8.00
N ASP A 62 -13.24 18.29 -7.43
CA ASP A 62 -13.50 19.68 -7.81
C ASP A 62 -12.41 20.15 -8.78
N ILE A 63 -12.58 19.76 -10.05
CA ILE A 63 -11.65 20.10 -11.13
C ILE A 63 -11.94 21.51 -11.61
N GLN A 64 -10.95 22.39 -11.44
CA GLN A 64 -11.03 23.80 -11.81
C GLN A 64 -11.24 23.96 -13.32
N PRO A 65 -12.08 24.93 -13.76
CA PRO A 65 -12.38 25.14 -15.17
C PRO A 65 -11.22 25.72 -15.98
N GLU A 66 -10.25 26.36 -15.33
CA GLU A 66 -9.11 27.00 -15.97
C GLU A 66 -8.10 25.97 -16.50
N LEU A 67 -7.74 26.08 -17.79
CA LEU A 67 -6.66 25.33 -18.39
C LEU A 67 -5.35 26.13 -18.28
N HIS A 68 -4.33 25.53 -17.71
CA HIS A 68 -2.99 26.14 -17.65
C HIS A 68 -2.05 25.44 -18.62
N VAL A 69 -1.69 26.11 -19.72
CA VAL A 69 -0.68 25.64 -20.67
C VAL A 69 0.62 26.38 -20.40
N LEU A 70 1.69 25.65 -20.06
CA LEU A 70 2.95 26.22 -19.58
C LEU A 70 4.13 25.79 -20.45
N ASP A 71 4.96 26.77 -20.80
CA ASP A 71 6.35 26.56 -21.18
C ASP A 71 7.22 26.56 -19.91
N VAL A 72 7.87 25.43 -19.65
CA VAL A 72 8.66 25.21 -18.42
C VAL A 72 9.99 25.97 -18.46
N ASN A 73 10.49 26.32 -19.64
CA ASN A 73 11.73 27.08 -19.82
C ASN A 73 11.55 28.58 -19.52
N SER A 74 10.29 29.05 -19.39
CA SER A 74 9.94 30.45 -19.21
C SER A 74 9.26 30.71 -17.85
N PRO A 75 9.98 30.64 -16.70
CA PRO A 75 9.38 30.72 -15.35
C PRO A 75 8.77 32.09 -15.00
N ASN A 76 9.04 33.13 -15.80
CA ASN A 76 8.51 34.48 -15.63
C ASN A 76 7.38 34.82 -16.62
N SER A 77 6.87 33.81 -17.32
CA SER A 77 5.78 33.94 -18.29
C SER A 77 4.46 34.42 -17.66
N LEU A 78 3.54 34.91 -18.50
CA LEU A 78 2.22 35.35 -18.07
C LEU A 78 1.40 34.17 -17.52
N GLU A 79 1.56 33.02 -18.16
CA GLU A 79 0.90 31.76 -17.85
C GLU A 79 1.33 31.24 -16.47
N MET A 80 2.63 31.33 -16.13
CA MET A 80 3.14 30.97 -14.82
C MET A 80 2.64 31.90 -13.71
N LYS A 81 2.57 33.22 -13.98
CA LYS A 81 1.98 34.19 -13.04
C LYS A 81 0.50 33.93 -12.81
N PHE A 82 -0.23 33.59 -13.88
CA PHE A 82 -1.64 33.23 -13.79
C PHE A 82 -1.84 31.97 -12.93
N LEU A 83 -1.04 30.91 -13.15
CA LEU A 83 -1.08 29.71 -12.31
C LEU A 83 -0.79 30.04 -10.83
N ARG A 84 0.26 30.81 -10.53
CA ARG A 84 0.56 31.22 -9.15
C ARG A 84 -0.61 31.95 -8.49
N SER A 85 -1.24 32.87 -9.22
CA SER A 85 -2.41 33.59 -8.71
C SER A 85 -3.58 32.64 -8.42
N GLN A 86 -3.83 31.66 -9.29
CA GLN A 86 -4.89 30.66 -9.06
C GLN A 86 -4.57 29.76 -7.87
N LEU A 87 -3.34 29.27 -7.73
CA LEU A 87 -2.94 28.45 -6.58
C LEU A 87 -3.07 29.22 -5.25
N LEU A 88 -2.74 30.51 -5.23
CA LEU A 88 -2.94 31.36 -4.04
C LEU A 88 -4.43 31.51 -3.69
N LYS A 89 -5.30 31.71 -4.68
CA LYS A 89 -6.75 31.77 -4.46
C LYS A 89 -7.28 30.45 -3.91
N LEU A 90 -6.86 29.31 -4.47
CA LEU A 90 -7.28 27.99 -4.01
C LEU A 90 -6.81 27.71 -2.58
N ARG A 91 -5.56 28.09 -2.25
CA ARG A 91 -5.04 28.04 -0.88
C ARG A 91 -5.96 28.82 0.07
N ASP A 92 -6.27 30.07 -0.26
CA ASP A 92 -7.08 30.92 0.60
C ASP A 92 -8.49 30.35 0.81
N GLN A 93 -9.08 29.73 -0.21
CA GLN A 93 -10.35 29.02 -0.06
C GLN A 93 -10.24 27.78 0.83
N VAL A 94 -9.19 26.96 0.67
CA VAL A 94 -8.97 25.78 1.51
C VAL A 94 -8.78 26.19 2.97
N LEU A 95 -8.03 27.26 3.23
CA LEU A 95 -7.82 27.78 4.58
C LEU A 95 -9.13 28.23 5.26
N LEU A 96 -10.11 28.72 4.48
CA LEU A 96 -11.44 29.08 5.01
C LEU A 96 -12.32 27.85 5.33
N GLU A 97 -12.04 26.70 4.73
CA GLU A 97 -12.77 25.45 4.94
C GLU A 97 -12.21 24.63 6.12
N LEU A 98 -11.01 24.97 6.62
CA LEU A 98 -10.38 24.26 7.73
C LEU A 98 -11.09 24.53 9.07
N PRO A 99 -11.23 23.51 9.95
CA PRO A 99 -11.78 23.69 11.29
C PRO A 99 -10.97 24.68 12.14
N THR A 100 -11.65 25.36 13.06
CA THR A 100 -10.97 26.18 14.08
C THR A 100 -10.14 25.30 15.00
N VAL A 101 -8.87 25.65 15.16
CA VAL A 101 -7.86 24.83 15.82
C VAL A 101 -7.85 25.07 17.34
N ALA A 102 -7.70 24.02 18.14
CA ALA A 102 -7.50 24.16 19.58
C ALA A 102 -6.08 24.66 19.87
N ALA A 103 -5.89 25.50 20.89
CA ALA A 103 -4.58 26.08 21.21
C ALA A 103 -3.48 25.02 21.46
N ILE A 104 -3.85 23.83 21.95
CA ILE A 104 -2.91 22.73 22.17
C ILE A 104 -2.33 22.19 20.86
N THR A 105 -3.10 22.20 19.76
CA THR A 105 -2.65 21.76 18.43
C THR A 105 -1.53 22.66 17.91
N GLU A 106 -1.65 23.98 18.08
CA GLU A 106 -0.58 24.91 17.69
C GLU A 106 0.70 24.66 18.50
N VAL A 107 0.57 24.36 19.80
CA VAL A 107 1.72 24.01 20.65
C VAL A 107 2.37 22.72 20.18
N ILE A 108 1.58 21.69 19.84
CA ILE A 108 2.10 20.42 19.31
C ILE A 108 2.77 20.62 17.95
N SER A 109 2.18 21.36 17.01
CA SER A 109 2.83 21.70 15.73
C SER A 109 4.24 22.30 15.93
N ASN A 110 4.38 23.26 16.84
CA ASN A 110 5.67 23.89 17.11
C ASN A 110 6.68 22.91 17.74
N ARG A 111 6.20 21.98 18.59
CA ARG A 111 7.05 20.97 19.23
C ARG A 111 7.44 19.82 18.31
N LEU A 112 6.59 19.45 17.34
CA LEU A 112 6.87 18.40 16.35
C LEU A 112 8.16 18.69 15.59
N GLU A 113 8.38 19.95 15.18
CA GLU A 113 9.63 20.34 14.53
C GLU A 113 10.87 20.17 15.41
N GLU A 114 10.74 20.42 16.71
CA GLU A 114 11.83 20.25 17.68
C GLU A 114 12.11 18.76 17.93
N TRP A 115 11.06 17.94 18.07
CA TRP A 115 11.16 16.49 18.27
C TRP A 115 11.78 15.81 17.04
N ASN A 116 11.37 16.20 15.84
CA ASN A 116 11.95 15.69 14.59
C ASN A 116 13.43 16.08 14.45
N ARG A 117 13.84 17.27 14.90
CA ARG A 117 15.25 17.71 14.87
C ARG A 117 16.14 17.03 15.91
N SER A 118 15.58 16.59 17.02
CA SER A 118 16.34 15.98 18.12
C SER A 118 16.59 14.47 17.93
N GLN A 119 16.29 13.93 16.74
CA GLN A 119 16.42 12.50 16.41
C GLN A 119 15.65 11.60 17.40
N PHE A 120 14.51 12.06 17.92
CA PHE A 120 13.57 11.11 18.50
C PHE A 120 13.18 10.09 17.42
N ALA A 121 12.98 8.84 17.83
CA ALA A 121 12.51 7.79 16.94
C ALA A 121 11.32 8.36 16.13
N PRO A 122 11.37 8.31 14.78
CA PRO A 122 10.36 8.94 13.93
C PRO A 122 8.96 8.33 14.13
N ILE A 123 8.91 7.22 14.85
CA ILE A 123 7.74 6.44 15.19
C ILE A 123 7.71 6.26 16.71
N MET A 124 6.51 6.27 17.28
CA MET A 124 6.24 5.88 18.65
C MET A 124 4.87 5.25 18.78
N TYR A 125 4.64 4.46 19.82
CA TYR A 125 3.31 3.93 20.10
C TYR A 125 2.41 4.98 20.75
N TRP A 126 1.10 4.81 20.59
CA TRP A 126 0.09 5.71 21.17
C TRP A 126 0.28 6.02 22.66
N PRO A 127 0.54 5.03 23.55
CA PRO A 127 0.79 5.31 24.97
C PRO A 127 2.04 6.16 25.22
N GLU A 128 3.09 5.98 24.42
CA GLU A 128 4.35 6.72 24.53
C GLU A 128 4.13 8.18 24.12
N PHE A 129 3.32 8.43 23.09
CA PHE A 129 2.96 9.78 22.66
C PHE A 129 2.16 10.51 23.73
N ILE A 130 1.17 9.85 24.34
CA ILE A 130 0.41 10.44 25.47
C ILE A 130 1.37 10.86 26.57
N HIS A 131 2.29 9.96 26.95
CA HIS A 131 3.26 10.24 28.01
C HIS A 131 4.18 11.41 27.64
N LEU A 132 4.65 11.49 26.38
CA LEU A 132 5.46 12.59 25.87
C LEU A 132 4.73 13.92 25.99
N VAL A 133 3.47 14.00 25.53
CA VAL A 133 2.68 15.22 25.56
C VAL A 133 2.34 15.64 27.00
N GLN A 134 2.01 14.68 27.87
CA GLN A 134 1.74 14.97 29.28
C GLN A 134 2.97 15.48 30.01
N THR A 135 4.16 14.97 29.67
CA THR A 135 5.41 15.37 30.31
C THR A 135 5.92 16.72 29.81
N GLN A 136 5.87 16.96 28.50
CA GLN A 136 6.51 18.14 27.88
C GLN A 136 5.57 19.32 27.62
N ILE A 137 4.25 19.09 27.55
CA ILE A 137 3.29 20.13 27.16
C ILE A 137 2.28 20.37 28.27
N ASN A 138 1.45 19.37 28.61
CA ASN A 138 0.37 19.54 29.59
C ASN A 138 0.02 18.23 30.32
N PRO A 139 0.34 18.10 31.62
CA PRO A 139 0.09 16.88 32.39
C PRO A 139 -1.40 16.57 32.59
N LEU A 140 -2.29 17.54 32.38
CA LEU A 140 -3.74 17.37 32.50
C LEU A 140 -4.41 17.02 31.16
N CYS A 141 -3.63 16.80 30.10
CA CYS A 141 -4.19 16.45 28.81
C CYS A 141 -4.81 15.04 28.85
N THR A 142 -6.10 14.96 28.51
CA THR A 142 -6.83 13.70 28.43
C THR A 142 -6.63 13.06 27.06
N GLU A 143 -6.74 11.73 27.01
CA GLU A 143 -6.62 10.99 25.75
C GLU A 143 -7.63 11.44 24.69
N ALA A 144 -8.88 11.74 25.10
CA ALA A 144 -9.92 12.22 24.18
C ALA A 144 -9.49 13.50 23.43
N VAL A 145 -8.90 14.46 24.15
CA VAL A 145 -8.39 15.70 23.55
C VAL A 145 -7.22 15.39 22.63
N LEU A 146 -6.31 14.48 23.01
CA LEU A 146 -5.19 14.09 22.17
C LEU A 146 -5.63 13.40 20.88
N ARG A 147 -6.68 12.57 20.92
CA ARG A 147 -7.23 11.94 19.71
C ARG A 147 -7.76 12.98 18.73
N GLU A 148 -8.50 13.99 19.19
CA GLU A 148 -8.96 15.10 18.34
C GLU A 148 -7.79 15.88 17.73
N VAL A 149 -6.74 16.14 18.52
CA VAL A 149 -5.56 16.90 18.07
C VAL A 149 -4.73 16.11 17.06
N VAL A 150 -4.46 14.84 17.33
CA VAL A 150 -3.75 13.97 16.40
C VAL A 150 -4.55 13.78 15.13
N GLN A 151 -5.87 13.62 15.24
CA GLN A 151 -6.76 13.55 14.08
C GLN A 151 -6.65 14.82 13.22
N PHE A 152 -6.59 16.00 13.83
CA PHE A 152 -6.34 17.24 13.09
C PHE A 152 -4.99 17.22 12.37
N HIS A 153 -3.91 16.83 13.05
CA HIS A 153 -2.58 16.80 12.44
C HIS A 153 -2.43 15.70 11.36
N GLN A 154 -3.19 14.60 11.48
CA GLN A 154 -3.33 13.60 10.42
C GLN A 154 -3.93 14.21 9.16
N TYR A 155 -4.90 15.13 9.32
CA TYR A 155 -5.53 15.82 8.19
C TYR A 155 -4.64 16.86 7.53
N THR A 156 -3.87 17.61 8.32
CA THR A 156 -2.88 18.54 7.77
C THR A 156 -1.68 17.81 7.16
N GLY A 157 -1.49 16.54 7.52
CA GLY A 157 -0.37 15.72 7.08
C GLY A 157 0.92 16.03 7.84
N ASP A 158 0.81 16.57 9.05
CA ASP A 158 1.96 16.83 9.93
C ASP A 158 2.46 15.54 10.60
N LEU A 159 1.58 14.55 10.77
CA LEU A 159 1.88 13.23 11.33
C LEU A 159 1.02 12.15 10.68
N ILE A 160 1.42 10.89 10.84
CA ILE A 160 0.71 9.71 10.30
C ILE A 160 0.39 8.75 11.45
N VAL A 161 -0.88 8.39 11.61
CA VAL A 161 -1.34 7.32 12.49
C VAL A 161 -1.60 6.07 11.66
N LEU A 162 -1.05 4.95 12.10
CA LEU A 162 -1.32 3.63 11.54
C LEU A 162 -1.94 2.76 12.62
N GLU A 163 -3.11 2.20 12.29
CA GLU A 163 -3.77 1.20 13.12
C GLU A 163 -2.92 -0.07 13.17
N SER A 164 -2.69 -0.58 14.37
CA SER A 164 -1.98 -1.84 14.60
C SER A 164 -2.95 -2.90 15.12
N GLU A 165 -2.64 -4.17 14.90
CA GLU A 165 -3.48 -5.30 15.32
C GLU A 165 -3.56 -5.48 16.85
N GLU A 166 -2.62 -4.89 17.60
CA GLU A 166 -2.52 -5.02 19.06
C GLU A 166 -3.17 -3.86 19.85
N ASP A 167 -4.12 -3.12 19.26
CA ASP A 167 -4.72 -1.89 19.84
C ASP A 167 -3.70 -0.80 20.22
N ASN A 168 -2.45 -0.93 19.75
CA ASN A 168 -1.36 0.01 19.97
C ASN A 168 -1.07 0.76 18.67
N ASP A 169 -1.84 1.80 18.40
CA ASP A 169 -1.67 2.63 17.20
C ASP A 169 -0.24 3.19 17.12
N LEU A 170 0.35 3.13 15.93
CA LEU A 170 1.66 3.71 15.64
C LEU A 170 1.47 5.16 15.22
N ILE A 171 2.18 6.07 15.88
CA ILE A 171 2.25 7.48 15.52
C ILE A 171 3.62 7.77 14.91
N ILE A 172 3.60 8.20 13.66
CA ILE A 172 4.76 8.68 12.92
C ILE A 172 4.78 10.21 13.03
N LEU A 173 5.81 10.75 13.68
CA LEU A 173 6.00 12.19 13.89
C LEU A 173 6.60 12.89 12.67
N ASN A 174 7.25 12.14 11.77
CA ASN A 174 7.81 12.64 10.53
C ASN A 174 7.27 11.87 9.32
N PRO A 175 6.21 12.38 8.65
CA PRO A 175 5.66 11.76 7.44
C PRO A 175 6.69 11.58 6.32
N SER A 176 7.65 12.49 6.20
CA SER A 176 8.68 12.43 5.14
C SER A 176 9.60 11.22 5.32
N TRP A 177 9.88 10.82 6.55
CA TRP A 177 10.66 9.61 6.85
C TRP A 177 9.98 8.37 6.26
N VAL A 178 8.66 8.21 6.43
CA VAL A 178 7.93 7.09 5.81
C VAL A 178 7.95 7.18 4.28
N LEU A 179 7.66 8.37 3.75
CA LEU A 179 7.44 8.57 2.32
C LEU A 179 8.73 8.49 1.49
N VAL A 180 9.87 8.87 2.07
CA VAL A 180 11.16 8.92 1.38
C VAL A 180 12.05 7.77 1.86
N GLU A 181 12.33 7.71 3.17
CA GLU A 181 13.37 6.83 3.71
C GLU A 181 12.90 5.37 3.80
N ALA A 182 11.70 5.11 4.29
CA ALA A 182 11.16 3.76 4.43
C ALA A 182 10.54 3.24 3.11
N VAL A 183 9.39 3.78 2.71
CA VAL A 183 8.60 3.29 1.56
C VAL A 183 9.21 3.76 0.23
N GLY A 184 9.61 5.03 0.15
CA GLY A 184 10.12 5.64 -1.09
C GLY A 184 11.37 4.95 -1.62
N ASN A 185 12.38 4.80 -0.76
CA ASN A 185 13.63 4.13 -1.12
C ASN A 185 13.41 2.65 -1.43
N LEU A 186 12.62 1.93 -0.62
CA LEU A 186 12.38 0.50 -0.81
C LEU A 186 11.69 0.18 -2.15
N PHE A 187 10.69 0.98 -2.53
CA PHE A 187 9.92 0.79 -3.77
C PHE A 187 10.42 1.68 -4.93
N SER A 188 11.59 2.30 -4.81
CA SER A 188 12.21 3.06 -5.89
C SER A 188 12.57 2.15 -7.07
N GLN A 189 12.60 2.69 -8.29
CA GLN A 189 12.99 1.89 -9.45
C GLN A 189 14.38 1.29 -9.33
N ASP A 190 15.31 2.00 -8.69
CA ASP A 190 16.67 1.53 -8.48
C ASP A 190 16.69 0.38 -7.47
N SER A 191 15.97 0.48 -6.36
CA SER A 191 15.87 -0.63 -5.39
C SER A 191 15.18 -1.86 -5.97
N ILE A 192 14.09 -1.69 -6.72
CA ILE A 192 13.38 -2.81 -7.36
C ILE A 192 14.29 -3.57 -8.34
N ARG A 193 15.18 -2.87 -9.07
CA ARG A 193 16.12 -3.52 -10.00
C ARG A 193 17.17 -4.38 -9.30
N HIS A 194 17.55 -4.03 -8.08
CA HIS A 194 18.54 -4.76 -7.30
C HIS A 194 17.89 -5.71 -6.27
N ALA A 195 16.58 -5.64 -6.11
CA ALA A 195 15.81 -6.48 -5.20
C ALA A 195 15.78 -7.95 -5.65
N ARG A 196 15.67 -8.84 -4.67
CA ARG A 196 15.49 -10.26 -4.93
C ARG A 196 14.16 -10.50 -5.63
N VAL A 197 14.20 -11.24 -6.73
CA VAL A 197 13.01 -11.60 -7.51
C VAL A 197 12.01 -12.47 -6.73
N THR A 198 12.44 -13.11 -5.64
CA THR A 198 11.57 -13.91 -4.76
C THR A 198 10.66 -13.05 -3.88
N GLY A 199 10.96 -11.77 -3.71
CA GLY A 199 10.25 -10.89 -2.78
C GLY A 199 10.42 -11.25 -1.30
N SER A 200 11.37 -12.11 -0.96
CA SER A 200 11.70 -12.49 0.43
C SER A 200 13.02 -11.88 0.86
N PHE A 201 13.03 -11.22 2.01
CA PHE A 201 14.15 -10.43 2.54
C PHE A 201 14.41 -10.77 4.00
N THR A 202 15.66 -10.83 4.42
CA THR A 202 16.02 -10.81 5.85
C THR A 202 16.15 -9.37 6.34
N SER A 203 16.24 -9.17 7.66
CA SER A 203 16.56 -7.85 8.23
C SER A 203 17.87 -7.28 7.69
N ASP A 204 18.87 -8.15 7.46
CA ASP A 204 20.15 -7.77 6.86
C ASP A 204 20.00 -7.32 5.40
N ASP A 205 19.17 -8.00 4.61
CA ASP A 205 18.87 -7.58 3.24
C ASP A 205 18.24 -6.18 3.21
N LEU A 206 17.36 -5.88 4.17
CA LEU A 206 16.72 -4.56 4.30
C LEU A 206 17.71 -3.48 4.67
N HIS A 207 18.71 -3.78 5.51
CA HIS A 207 19.80 -2.84 5.82
C HIS A 207 20.59 -2.40 4.59
N PHE A 208 20.67 -3.22 3.54
CA PHE A 208 21.30 -2.82 2.28
C PHE A 208 20.40 -1.96 1.39
N LEU A 209 19.08 -2.10 1.52
CA LEU A 209 18.09 -1.38 0.71
C LEU A 209 17.66 -0.05 1.32
N ILE A 210 17.74 0.06 2.65
CA ILE A 210 17.22 1.19 3.40
C ILE A 210 18.36 1.78 4.23
N THR A 211 18.54 3.10 4.15
CA THR A 211 19.60 3.83 4.87
C THR A 211 19.31 4.04 6.36
N GLU A 212 18.18 3.55 6.85
CA GLU A 212 17.70 3.74 8.22
C GLU A 212 18.41 2.83 9.21
N SER A 213 18.65 3.38 10.41
CA SER A 213 19.35 2.66 11.47
C SER A 213 18.44 1.68 12.22
N ASP A 214 17.14 1.96 12.30
CA ASP A 214 16.16 1.10 12.99
C ASP A 214 15.25 0.38 11.99
N ILE A 215 15.69 -0.80 11.56
CA ILE A 215 14.93 -1.65 10.61
C ILE A 215 13.66 -2.22 11.25
N ASN A 216 13.66 -2.46 12.56
CA ASN A 216 12.47 -3.00 13.23
C ASN A 216 11.31 -2.01 13.16
N ALA A 217 11.60 -0.72 13.37
CA ALA A 217 10.61 0.34 13.23
C ALA A 217 10.07 0.44 11.79
N VAL A 218 10.94 0.29 10.79
CA VAL A 218 10.54 0.22 9.36
C VAL A 218 9.64 -0.99 9.09
N VAL A 219 10.00 -2.17 9.59
CA VAL A 219 9.22 -3.40 9.42
C VAL A 219 7.84 -3.27 10.06
N SER A 220 7.74 -2.67 11.26
CA SER A 220 6.45 -2.38 11.91
C SER A 220 5.58 -1.48 11.05
N VAL A 221 6.14 -0.40 10.49
CA VAL A 221 5.40 0.52 9.61
C VAL A 221 4.99 -0.16 8.30
N LEU A 222 5.87 -0.90 7.64
CA LEU A 222 5.55 -1.62 6.41
C LEU A 222 4.47 -2.69 6.65
N THR A 223 4.49 -3.35 7.81
CA THR A 223 3.48 -4.33 8.21
C THR A 223 2.13 -3.66 8.46
N ALA A 224 2.10 -2.51 9.16
CA ALA A 224 0.89 -1.74 9.41
C ALA A 224 0.31 -1.12 8.12
N LEU A 225 1.17 -0.77 7.15
CA LEU A 225 0.74 -0.34 5.81
C LEU A 225 0.25 -1.49 4.91
N GLU A 226 0.39 -2.74 5.37
CA GLU A 226 0.13 -3.97 4.62
C GLU A 226 0.98 -4.09 3.34
N CYS A 227 2.21 -3.56 3.39
CA CYS A 227 3.19 -3.70 2.32
C CYS A 227 3.97 -5.02 2.41
N CYS A 228 4.04 -5.61 3.60
CA CYS A 228 4.78 -6.83 3.86
C CYS A 228 4.14 -7.68 4.97
N THR A 229 4.62 -8.92 5.11
CA THR A 229 4.32 -9.82 6.22
C THR A 229 5.60 -10.41 6.78
N VAL A 230 5.73 -10.43 8.10
CA VAL A 230 6.82 -11.11 8.80
C VAL A 230 6.44 -12.59 8.95
N CYS A 231 7.23 -13.46 8.32
CA CYS A 231 7.11 -14.90 8.47
C CYS A 231 8.12 -15.37 9.52
N PRO A 232 7.68 -16.03 10.60
CA PRO A 232 8.60 -16.64 11.55
C PRO A 232 9.43 -17.70 10.83
N ALA A 233 10.71 -17.82 11.20
CA ALA A 233 11.52 -18.95 10.75
C ALA A 233 10.82 -20.23 11.22
N SER A 234 10.42 -21.08 10.28
CA SER A 234 9.77 -22.35 10.61
C SER A 234 10.72 -23.21 11.44
N GLU A 235 10.34 -23.56 12.67
CA GLU A 235 11.02 -24.57 13.51
C GLU A 235 10.95 -26.00 12.90
N THR A 236 10.33 -26.18 11.74
CA THR A 236 10.24 -27.46 11.04
C THR A 236 11.24 -27.51 9.89
N ALA A 237 12.52 -27.71 10.24
CA ALA A 237 13.56 -28.14 9.30
C ALA A 237 13.30 -29.56 8.72
N ASP A 238 12.26 -30.23 9.18
CA ASP A 238 11.82 -31.52 8.65
C ASP A 238 10.36 -31.39 8.19
N ASP A 239 10.16 -31.49 6.86
CA ASP A 239 8.93 -31.92 6.16
C ASP A 239 8.08 -30.93 5.32
N ASP A 240 8.52 -29.70 5.02
CA ASP A 240 7.82 -28.83 4.06
C ASP A 240 8.47 -28.75 2.66
N SER A 241 7.71 -29.27 1.67
CA SER A 241 7.76 -29.11 0.20
C SER A 241 9.12 -28.78 -0.49
N PRO A 242 9.71 -29.72 -1.26
CA PRO A 242 11.02 -29.53 -1.90
C PRO A 242 11.05 -28.52 -3.06
N ARG A 243 9.92 -28.15 -3.66
CA ARG A 243 9.93 -27.37 -4.92
C ARG A 243 10.23 -25.88 -4.73
N GLN A 244 9.64 -25.24 -3.73
CA GLN A 244 9.96 -23.84 -3.45
C GLN A 244 11.24 -23.67 -2.67
N SER A 245 11.56 -24.59 -1.74
CA SER A 245 12.85 -24.53 -1.06
C SER A 245 13.98 -24.72 -2.06
N GLU A 246 13.87 -25.61 -3.05
CA GLU A 246 14.90 -25.77 -4.10
C GLU A 246 14.96 -24.59 -5.08
N GLN A 247 13.83 -24.00 -5.50
CA GLN A 247 13.85 -22.79 -6.33
C GLN A 247 14.38 -21.58 -5.57
N ARG A 248 13.97 -21.37 -4.29
CA ARG A 248 14.55 -20.37 -3.37
C ARG A 248 16.05 -20.60 -3.19
N LYS A 249 16.47 -21.83 -2.88
CA LYS A 249 17.88 -22.24 -2.71
C LYS A 249 18.70 -21.99 -3.98
N ARG A 250 18.16 -22.29 -5.17
CA ARG A 250 18.84 -22.02 -6.46
C ARG A 250 18.99 -20.52 -6.74
N SER A 251 17.97 -19.70 -6.46
CA SER A 251 18.11 -18.23 -6.58
C SER A 251 19.09 -17.63 -5.57
N ILE A 252 19.18 -18.19 -4.36
CA ILE A 252 20.17 -17.82 -3.35
C ILE A 252 21.59 -18.20 -3.82
N GLN A 253 21.78 -19.40 -4.36
CA GLN A 253 23.09 -19.91 -4.80
C GLN A 253 23.64 -19.15 -6.01
N CYS A 254 22.79 -18.79 -6.98
CA CYS A 254 23.21 -18.09 -8.20
C CYS A 254 23.65 -16.63 -7.97
N PHE A 255 23.20 -15.97 -6.89
CA PHE A 255 23.63 -14.61 -6.57
C PHE A 255 24.99 -14.57 -5.86
N TYR A 256 25.25 -15.50 -4.94
CA TYR A 256 26.53 -15.56 -4.23
C TYR A 256 27.69 -16.10 -5.08
N GLU A 257 27.44 -17.02 -6.03
CA GLU A 257 28.51 -17.53 -6.92
C GLU A 257 29.07 -16.45 -7.86
N ASN A 258 28.26 -15.47 -8.26
CA ASN A 258 28.72 -14.38 -9.12
C ASN A 258 29.43 -13.24 -8.36
N ALA A 259 29.17 -13.09 -7.05
CA ALA A 259 29.81 -12.08 -6.22
C ALA A 259 31.08 -12.60 -5.51
N VAL A 260 31.18 -13.91 -5.28
CA VAL A 260 32.25 -14.50 -4.45
C VAL A 260 32.79 -15.79 -5.07
N ALA A 261 33.38 -15.69 -6.26
CA ALA A 261 34.36 -16.67 -6.72
C ALA A 261 35.63 -16.58 -5.85
N GLY A 262 35.58 -17.07 -4.61
CA GLY A 262 36.76 -17.02 -3.74
C GLY A 262 36.65 -17.55 -2.31
N THR A 263 35.47 -17.64 -1.70
CA THR A 263 35.37 -18.13 -0.31
C THR A 263 34.07 -18.90 -0.11
N ALA A 264 34.20 -20.21 0.10
CA ALA A 264 33.13 -21.03 0.64
C ALA A 264 32.82 -20.53 2.06
N ILE A 265 31.72 -19.82 2.21
CA ILE A 265 31.18 -19.46 3.52
C ILE A 265 30.10 -20.52 3.81
N GLU A 266 30.39 -21.39 4.77
CA GLU A 266 29.37 -22.20 5.43
C GLU A 266 28.39 -21.22 6.11
N THR A 267 27.22 -21.00 5.49
CA THR A 267 26.16 -20.19 6.09
C THR A 267 25.52 -20.99 7.22
N ALA A 268 25.92 -20.67 8.45
CA ALA A 268 25.22 -21.09 9.66
C ALA A 268 23.73 -20.72 9.53
N HIS A 269 22.85 -21.70 9.73
CA HIS A 269 21.41 -21.49 9.89
C HIS A 269 21.20 -20.64 11.15
N ASN A 270 20.98 -19.34 10.95
CA ASN A 270 20.34 -18.52 11.95
C ASN A 270 18.87 -18.38 11.56
N GLU A 271 17.99 -18.71 12.51
CA GLU A 271 16.53 -18.65 12.46
C GLU A 271 16.05 -17.19 12.40
N GLU A 272 16.46 -16.46 11.37
CA GLU A 272 16.07 -15.06 11.20
C GLU A 272 14.70 -14.97 10.52
N ALA A 273 13.81 -14.18 11.12
CA ALA A 273 12.49 -13.90 10.58
C ALA A 273 12.62 -13.33 9.15
N GLN A 274 11.83 -13.90 8.23
CA GLN A 274 11.84 -13.50 6.83
C GLN A 274 10.69 -12.54 6.55
N LEU A 275 10.99 -11.42 5.91
CA LEU A 275 10.02 -10.47 5.41
C LEU A 275 9.59 -10.88 4.00
N GLU A 276 8.30 -11.07 3.79
CA GLU A 276 7.72 -11.23 2.45
C GLU A 276 7.10 -9.91 1.99
N ILE A 277 7.50 -9.44 0.81
CA ILE A 277 6.97 -8.24 0.15
C ILE A 277 6.31 -8.68 -1.16
N PRO A 278 4.97 -8.83 -1.21
CA PRO A 278 4.28 -9.38 -2.37
C PRO A 278 4.54 -8.60 -3.65
N ARG A 279 4.71 -7.27 -3.55
CA ARG A 279 4.96 -6.42 -4.72
C ARG A 279 6.33 -6.63 -5.37
N LEU A 280 7.27 -7.29 -4.69
CA LEU A 280 8.61 -7.59 -5.20
C LEU A 280 8.78 -9.06 -5.58
N ASN A 281 7.74 -9.88 -5.44
CA ASN A 281 7.80 -11.30 -5.75
C ASN A 281 7.47 -11.55 -7.23
N LEU A 282 8.51 -11.58 -8.06
CA LEU A 282 8.45 -11.78 -9.51
C LEU A 282 8.56 -13.25 -9.94
N VAL A 283 8.60 -14.20 -9.00
CA VAL A 283 8.65 -15.63 -9.32
C VAL A 283 7.27 -16.08 -9.77
N GLN A 284 7.05 -16.16 -11.07
CA GLN A 284 5.79 -16.63 -11.63
C GLN A 284 5.70 -18.15 -11.55
N ASP A 285 4.61 -18.66 -10.96
CA ASP A 285 4.26 -20.07 -11.06
C ASP A 285 3.56 -20.31 -12.41
N LEU A 286 4.31 -20.78 -13.40
CA LEU A 286 3.87 -21.00 -14.78
C LEU A 286 2.73 -22.03 -14.89
N ASP A 287 2.57 -22.92 -13.91
CA ASP A 287 1.55 -23.98 -13.92
C ASP A 287 0.20 -23.52 -13.36
N SER A 288 0.12 -22.29 -12.82
CA SER A 288 -1.03 -21.82 -12.02
C SER A 288 -2.02 -20.92 -12.76
N ALA A 289 -1.71 -20.51 -14.00
CA ALA A 289 -2.46 -19.48 -14.72
C ALA A 289 -3.73 -19.99 -15.43
N ASP A 290 -3.71 -21.23 -15.93
CA ASP A 290 -4.81 -21.80 -16.71
C ASP A 290 -5.45 -22.98 -16.00
N TRP A 291 -6.79 -23.00 -15.99
CA TRP A 291 -7.54 -24.20 -15.67
C TRP A 291 -7.20 -25.28 -16.70
N GLY A 292 -6.20 -26.12 -16.42
CA GLY A 292 -5.85 -27.26 -17.26
C GLY A 292 -7.03 -28.24 -17.45
N GLU A 293 -6.80 -29.39 -18.09
CA GLU A 293 -7.88 -30.39 -18.25
C GLU A 293 -8.44 -30.85 -16.89
N CYS A 294 -9.76 -30.78 -16.74
CA CYS A 294 -10.44 -31.23 -15.53
C CYS A 294 -10.56 -32.75 -15.55
N GLY A 295 -9.93 -33.45 -14.60
CA GLY A 295 -10.22 -34.87 -14.37
C GLY A 295 -11.66 -35.07 -13.91
N ASP A 296 -12.22 -36.26 -14.16
CA ASP A 296 -13.64 -36.59 -13.88
C ASP A 296 -14.06 -36.39 -12.41
N ASP A 297 -13.11 -36.42 -11.47
CA ASP A 297 -13.37 -36.29 -10.02
C ASP A 297 -13.07 -34.90 -9.44
N ALA A 298 -12.61 -33.96 -10.26
CA ALA A 298 -12.35 -32.59 -9.84
C ALA A 298 -13.61 -31.72 -9.98
N ARG A 299 -13.84 -30.84 -9.00
CA ARG A 299 -14.89 -29.82 -8.99
C ARG A 299 -14.24 -28.46 -8.98
N ARG A 300 -14.76 -27.56 -9.82
CA ARG A 300 -14.25 -26.22 -9.99
C ARG A 300 -15.37 -25.20 -9.82
N THR A 301 -15.07 -24.11 -9.14
CA THR A 301 -15.95 -22.94 -9.03
C THR A 301 -15.10 -21.68 -8.92
N GLY A 302 -15.69 -20.52 -9.13
CA GLY A 302 -14.97 -19.26 -9.00
C GLY A 302 -15.89 -18.06 -8.92
N VAL A 303 -15.35 -16.97 -8.40
CA VAL A 303 -15.98 -15.65 -8.27
C VAL A 303 -15.00 -14.62 -8.81
N GLN A 304 -15.49 -13.67 -9.59
CA GLN A 304 -14.71 -12.56 -10.10
C GLN A 304 -15.23 -11.26 -9.48
N PHE A 305 -14.34 -10.49 -8.88
CA PHE A 305 -14.57 -9.13 -8.44
C PHE A 305 -14.06 -8.18 -9.52
N ARG A 306 -14.95 -7.38 -10.11
CA ARG A 306 -14.61 -6.45 -11.18
C ARG A 306 -14.98 -5.04 -10.79
N SER A 307 -14.06 -4.10 -10.94
CA SER A 307 -14.41 -2.70 -10.83
C SER A 307 -13.54 -1.81 -11.71
N PRO A 308 -14.10 -1.35 -12.85
CA PRO A 308 -13.37 -0.51 -13.78
C PRO A 308 -12.92 0.80 -13.14
N GLY A 309 -11.63 1.10 -13.26
CA GLY A 309 -10.99 2.30 -12.74
C GLY A 309 -10.69 2.27 -11.23
N ALA A 310 -10.85 1.11 -10.58
CA ALA A 310 -10.52 0.95 -9.16
C ALA A 310 -9.04 0.64 -8.89
N GLN A 311 -8.24 0.43 -9.95
CA GLN A 311 -6.82 0.09 -9.84
C GLN A 311 -6.58 -1.10 -8.90
N LEU A 312 -7.39 -2.16 -9.03
CA LEU A 312 -7.34 -3.34 -8.15
C LEU A 312 -5.94 -3.96 -8.06
N LEU A 313 -5.14 -3.79 -9.11
CA LEU A 313 -3.74 -4.15 -9.17
C LEU A 313 -2.89 -3.63 -8.00
N HIS A 314 -3.15 -2.40 -7.55
CA HIS A 314 -2.41 -1.78 -6.45
C HIS A 314 -2.96 -2.16 -5.08
N VAL A 315 -4.19 -2.66 -5.03
CA VAL A 315 -4.84 -3.17 -3.81
C VAL A 315 -4.43 -4.63 -3.56
N PHE A 316 -4.17 -5.39 -4.62
CA PHE A 316 -3.90 -6.81 -4.55
C PHE A 316 -2.77 -7.22 -3.58
N PRO A 317 -1.59 -6.55 -3.53
CA PRO A 317 -0.54 -6.91 -2.56
C PRO A 317 -1.01 -6.87 -1.10
N ARG A 318 -1.93 -5.96 -0.76
CA ARG A 318 -2.48 -5.86 0.61
C ARG A 318 -3.40 -7.04 0.91
N ILE A 319 -4.19 -7.47 -0.08
CA ILE A 319 -5.00 -8.69 0.03
C ILE A 319 -4.10 -9.91 0.23
N GLN A 320 -2.96 -9.97 -0.44
CA GLN A 320 -1.98 -11.04 -0.26
C GLN A 320 -1.40 -11.05 1.17
N CYS A 321 -1.07 -9.88 1.73
CA CYS A 321 -0.62 -9.75 3.12
C CYS A 321 -1.71 -10.24 4.10
N ARG A 322 -2.97 -9.84 3.90
CA ARG A 322 -4.09 -10.29 4.73
C ARG A 322 -4.33 -11.80 4.60
N LEU A 323 -4.26 -12.33 3.38
CA LEU A 323 -4.39 -13.75 3.13
C LEU A 323 -3.31 -14.52 3.88
N ARG A 324 -2.04 -14.13 3.78
CA ARG A 324 -0.91 -14.75 4.48
C ARG A 324 -1.14 -14.82 5.99
N LYS A 325 -1.65 -13.74 6.60
CA LYS A 325 -2.00 -13.71 8.04
C LYS A 325 -3.19 -14.60 8.39
N ALA A 326 -4.15 -14.75 7.48
CA ALA A 326 -5.37 -15.51 7.71
C ALA A 326 -5.24 -17.01 7.44
N VAL A 327 -4.22 -17.47 6.70
CA VAL A 327 -4.08 -18.89 6.30
C VAL A 327 -4.14 -19.85 7.48
N THR A 328 -3.40 -19.57 8.56
CA THR A 328 -3.37 -20.43 9.75
C THR A 328 -4.75 -20.53 10.39
N ARG A 329 -5.43 -19.39 10.54
CA ARG A 329 -6.80 -19.35 11.06
C ARG A 329 -7.79 -20.12 10.18
N ILE A 330 -7.73 -19.94 8.86
CA ILE A 330 -8.59 -20.68 7.92
C ILE A 330 -8.33 -22.19 8.03
N ALA A 331 -7.08 -22.61 8.21
CA ALA A 331 -6.72 -24.02 8.38
C ALA A 331 -7.26 -24.59 9.70
N GLU A 332 -7.15 -23.82 10.80
CA GLU A 332 -7.61 -24.21 12.14
C GLU A 332 -9.14 -24.30 12.23
N ASP A 333 -9.85 -23.31 11.69
CA ASP A 333 -11.32 -23.24 11.74
C ASP A 333 -11.98 -24.46 11.04
N GLU A 334 -11.37 -24.94 9.95
CA GLU A 334 -11.87 -26.07 9.16
C GLU A 334 -11.14 -27.40 9.43
N ALA A 335 -10.26 -27.45 10.44
CA ALA A 335 -9.45 -28.62 10.81
C ALA A 335 -8.70 -29.27 9.62
N LEU A 336 -8.07 -28.43 8.79
CA LEU A 336 -7.33 -28.84 7.60
C LEU A 336 -5.89 -29.20 7.94
N GLU A 337 -5.37 -30.24 7.28
CA GLU A 337 -3.98 -30.65 7.39
C GLU A 337 -3.15 -30.07 6.23
N ALA A 338 -1.86 -29.80 6.45
CA ALA A 338 -0.88 -29.40 5.44
C ALA A 338 -1.31 -28.18 4.58
N SER A 339 -1.33 -26.98 5.19
CA SER A 339 -1.58 -25.72 4.48
C SER A 339 -0.32 -25.21 3.77
N GLU A 340 -0.33 -25.17 2.44
CA GLU A 340 0.74 -24.57 1.64
C GLU A 340 0.25 -23.30 0.95
N LEU A 341 0.88 -22.16 1.24
CA LEU A 341 0.61 -20.89 0.57
C LEU A 341 1.78 -20.44 -0.28
N VAL A 342 1.52 -20.39 -1.58
CA VAL A 342 2.41 -19.89 -2.63
C VAL A 342 1.90 -18.54 -3.10
N GLN A 343 2.76 -17.52 -3.17
CA GLN A 343 2.39 -16.19 -3.66
C GLN A 343 3.38 -15.71 -4.72
N TRP A 344 2.91 -14.84 -5.61
CA TRP A 344 3.67 -14.12 -6.63
C TRP A 344 2.99 -12.77 -6.90
N LEU A 345 3.58 -11.90 -7.72
CA LEU A 345 3.19 -10.50 -7.89
C LEU A 345 1.69 -10.24 -8.05
N HIS A 346 1.01 -11.12 -8.77
CA HIS A 346 -0.39 -10.99 -9.15
C HIS A 346 -1.20 -12.26 -8.86
N GLY A 347 -0.68 -13.13 -8.00
CA GLY A 347 -1.46 -14.29 -7.61
C GLY A 347 -1.03 -14.95 -6.31
N SER A 348 -1.90 -15.82 -5.83
CA SER A 348 -1.70 -16.64 -4.65
C SER A 348 -2.40 -17.97 -4.87
N LYS A 349 -1.73 -19.05 -4.50
CA LYS A 349 -2.25 -20.41 -4.50
C LYS A 349 -2.17 -20.94 -3.09
N LEU A 350 -3.33 -21.26 -2.53
CA LEU A 350 -3.49 -21.86 -1.22
C LEU A 350 -3.92 -23.31 -1.40
N SER A 351 -3.14 -24.23 -0.87
CA SER A 351 -3.37 -25.68 -1.01
C SER A 351 -3.57 -26.30 0.38
N PHE A 352 -4.59 -27.11 0.55
CA PHE A 352 -4.88 -27.84 1.80
C PHE A 352 -5.01 -29.34 1.55
N ASN A 353 -4.88 -30.12 2.61
CA ASN A 353 -5.01 -31.58 2.63
C ASN A 353 -4.16 -32.23 1.52
N HIS A 354 -2.88 -31.86 1.45
CA HIS A 354 -1.94 -32.31 0.43
C HIS A 354 -2.39 -32.03 -1.02
N GLY A 355 -3.06 -30.90 -1.25
CA GLY A 355 -3.46 -30.44 -2.59
C GLY A 355 -4.81 -30.97 -3.07
N LEU A 356 -5.62 -31.58 -2.19
CA LEU A 356 -7.00 -31.98 -2.50
C LEU A 356 -7.97 -30.79 -2.59
N ILE A 357 -7.58 -29.66 -2.00
CA ILE A 357 -8.29 -28.38 -2.05
C ILE A 357 -7.26 -27.33 -2.46
N ASN A 358 -7.47 -26.68 -3.60
CA ASN A 358 -6.63 -25.61 -4.10
C ASN A 358 -7.48 -24.37 -4.36
N VAL A 359 -7.16 -23.27 -3.68
CA VAL A 359 -7.77 -21.96 -3.90
C VAL A 359 -6.74 -21.08 -4.58
N TYR A 360 -7.08 -20.59 -5.78
CA TYR A 360 -6.28 -19.65 -6.53
C TYR A 360 -6.92 -18.27 -6.44
N LEU A 361 -6.10 -17.29 -6.12
CA LEU A 361 -6.45 -15.88 -6.09
C LEU A 361 -5.55 -15.18 -7.10
N THR A 362 -6.10 -14.63 -8.19
CA THR A 362 -5.32 -13.99 -9.26
C THR A 362 -5.86 -12.60 -9.56
N CYS A 363 -4.97 -11.66 -9.89
CA CYS A 363 -5.34 -10.34 -10.37
C CYS A 363 -5.02 -10.22 -11.85
N ASP A 364 -6.01 -9.89 -12.66
CA ASP A 364 -5.83 -9.55 -14.07
C ASP A 364 -5.61 -8.04 -14.21
N GLU A 365 -4.49 -7.66 -14.84
CA GLU A 365 -4.15 -6.25 -15.12
C GLU A 365 -5.03 -5.63 -16.21
N VAL A 366 -5.45 -6.42 -17.20
CA VAL A 366 -6.18 -5.93 -18.37
C VAL A 366 -7.66 -5.74 -18.04
N ASP A 367 -8.25 -6.74 -17.38
CA ASP A 367 -9.66 -6.74 -17.01
C ASP A 367 -9.94 -5.97 -15.70
N GLU A 368 -8.89 -5.51 -15.01
CA GLU A 368 -8.95 -4.91 -13.66
C GLU A 368 -9.86 -5.71 -12.73
N ALA A 369 -9.57 -7.01 -12.64
CA ALA A 369 -10.40 -7.98 -11.95
C ALA A 369 -9.57 -8.85 -11.00
N ILE A 370 -10.15 -9.15 -9.84
CA ILE A 370 -9.61 -10.14 -8.90
C ILE A 370 -10.48 -11.39 -9.01
N GLU A 371 -9.85 -12.51 -9.35
CA GLU A 371 -10.50 -13.81 -9.50
C GLU A 371 -10.14 -14.71 -8.34
N VAL A 372 -11.16 -15.26 -7.68
CA VAL A 372 -11.02 -16.31 -6.68
C VAL A 372 -11.56 -17.60 -7.30
N LYS A 373 -10.74 -18.62 -7.35
CA LYS A 373 -10.99 -19.88 -8.05
C LYS A 373 -10.76 -21.03 -7.07
N LEU A 374 -11.66 -21.99 -7.01
CA LEU A 374 -11.53 -23.20 -6.20
C LEU A 374 -11.45 -24.42 -7.12
N GLU A 375 -10.46 -25.27 -6.87
CA GLU A 375 -10.36 -26.62 -7.39
C GLU A 375 -10.35 -27.60 -6.22
N THR A 376 -11.23 -28.60 -6.25
CA THR A 376 -11.30 -29.59 -5.16
C THR A 376 -11.70 -30.97 -5.63
N HIS A 377 -11.27 -31.99 -4.90
CA HIS A 377 -11.74 -33.35 -5.07
C HIS A 377 -13.18 -33.52 -4.57
N ARG A 378 -13.96 -34.38 -5.22
CA ARG A 378 -15.38 -34.64 -4.88
C ARG A 378 -15.64 -35.03 -3.41
N SER A 379 -14.68 -35.66 -2.76
CA SER A 379 -14.79 -36.06 -1.35
C SER A 379 -14.70 -34.89 -0.36
N GLN A 380 -14.09 -33.77 -0.76
CA GLN A 380 -13.77 -32.64 0.11
C GLN A 380 -14.62 -31.39 -0.18
N THR A 381 -15.71 -31.53 -0.96
CA THR A 381 -16.46 -30.38 -1.49
C THR A 381 -17.04 -29.47 -0.40
N LEU A 382 -17.49 -30.00 0.73
CA LEU A 382 -18.06 -29.18 1.81
C LEU A 382 -16.99 -28.32 2.48
N THR A 383 -15.90 -28.92 2.94
CA THR A 383 -14.78 -28.22 3.57
C THR A 383 -14.13 -27.23 2.60
N ALA A 384 -13.97 -27.64 1.33
CA ALA A 384 -13.47 -26.78 0.28
C ALA A 384 -14.36 -25.55 0.03
N PHE A 385 -15.68 -25.70 0.14
CA PHE A 385 -16.62 -24.59 -0.01
C PHE A 385 -16.49 -23.60 1.15
N ASN A 386 -16.31 -24.06 2.39
CA ASN A 386 -16.10 -23.18 3.54
C ASN A 386 -14.79 -22.39 3.39
N CYS A 387 -13.68 -23.06 3.06
CA CYS A 387 -12.39 -22.41 2.80
C CYS A 387 -12.49 -21.35 1.71
N PHE A 388 -13.21 -21.68 0.63
CA PHE A 388 -13.45 -20.75 -0.47
C PHE A 388 -14.32 -19.57 -0.03
N HIS A 389 -15.35 -19.82 0.79
CA HIS A 389 -16.20 -18.77 1.34
C HIS A 389 -15.38 -17.80 2.20
N ASP A 390 -14.52 -18.29 3.09
CA ASP A 390 -13.68 -17.46 3.96
C ASP A 390 -12.67 -16.66 3.16
N THR A 391 -12.08 -17.26 2.12
CA THR A 391 -11.18 -16.54 1.20
C THR A 391 -11.93 -15.42 0.48
N VAL A 392 -13.13 -15.70 -0.04
CA VAL A 392 -13.98 -14.69 -0.71
C VAL A 392 -14.40 -13.58 0.26
N ALA A 393 -14.73 -13.94 1.50
CA ALA A 393 -15.07 -12.98 2.56
C ALA A 393 -13.89 -12.08 2.93
N LEU A 394 -12.67 -12.64 2.99
CA LEU A 394 -11.44 -11.89 3.23
C LEU A 394 -11.17 -10.88 2.10
N VAL A 395 -11.26 -11.33 0.84
CA VAL A 395 -11.08 -10.45 -0.34
C VAL A 395 -12.11 -9.32 -0.32
N ARG A 396 -13.39 -9.65 -0.10
CA ARG A 396 -14.46 -8.66 -0.02
C ARG A 396 -14.24 -7.67 1.11
N GLY A 397 -13.95 -8.14 2.33
CA GLY A 397 -13.68 -7.29 3.47
C GLY A 397 -12.48 -6.37 3.25
N ALA A 398 -11.44 -6.85 2.56
CA ALA A 398 -10.32 -6.01 2.15
C ALA A 398 -10.72 -4.94 1.13
N LEU A 399 -11.51 -5.28 0.12
CA LEU A 399 -12.00 -4.31 -0.86
C LEU A 399 -12.89 -3.24 -0.20
N ASP A 400 -13.80 -3.64 0.68
CA ASP A 400 -14.70 -2.72 1.40
C ASP A 400 -13.93 -1.75 2.30
N GLN A 401 -12.86 -2.21 2.97
CA GLN A 401 -12.02 -1.35 3.80
C GLN A 401 -11.09 -0.44 3.00
N ILE A 402 -10.48 -0.97 1.93
CA ILE A 402 -9.43 -0.25 1.19
C ILE A 402 -10.04 0.72 0.18
N VAL A 403 -11.14 0.34 -0.46
CA VAL A 403 -11.83 1.12 -1.47
C VAL A 403 -13.35 1.09 -1.23
N PRO A 404 -13.84 1.74 -0.16
CA PRO A 404 -15.25 1.66 0.30
C PRO A 404 -16.29 2.20 -0.70
N GLN A 405 -15.85 2.87 -1.77
CA GLN A 405 -16.71 3.42 -2.82
C GLN A 405 -16.82 2.53 -4.06
N LEU A 406 -16.30 1.31 -3.99
CA LEU A 406 -16.43 0.32 -5.04
C LEU A 406 -17.89 -0.14 -5.16
N PRO A 407 -18.53 0.01 -6.32
CA PRO A 407 -19.66 -0.84 -6.67
C PRO A 407 -19.07 -2.22 -6.99
N VAL A 408 -18.97 -3.09 -5.97
CA VAL A 408 -18.57 -4.50 -6.14
C VAL A 408 -19.78 -5.33 -6.54
#